data_AF-Q1QC80-F1
#
_entry.id   AF-Q1QC80-F1
#
_cell.length_a   1.000
_cell.length_b   1.000
_cell.length_c   1.000
_cell.angle_alpha   90.00
_cell.angle_beta   90.00
_cell.angle_gamma   90.00
#
_symmetry.space_group_name_H-M   'P 1'
#
loop_
_entity.id
_entity.type
_entity.pdbx_description
1 polymer ?
#
loop_
_entity_poly.entity_id
_entity_poly.type
_entity_poly.pdbx_seq_one_letter_code
_entity_poly.pdbx_strand_id
1 'polypeptide(L)'
;MTNTKCIFEKKRIDNVQWSGVSRISSLPSLPNDGKSPPLKIPLFYLTSVSINDYEDDIYFVNNTDQTLHFVAPFKLYQNLNEAGAKLGDVSVENLNKVTFYSNDMDRLYTDVLPNQGVRIDSTHIIYDSDYLIQHFIHVPFKGLDTHYGIWRFNVVEKGGIGQSYPLLWDDFSKPSHMVSCDCMSERGEIPIEPSVYEERCWVLDSLIQSLGVTNAIFILAINDVLYRYCVGWSAPYNESDIQAKDIARKLQELKPSDADAVEEIIQAVYDFWFNVGFAKNIPVEACAEILDLYKEWMANN
;
A
#
# COMPACT_ATOMS: atom_id res chain seq x y z
N MET A 1 28.13 13.01 -16.39
CA MET A 1 26.98 12.08 -16.42
C MET A 1 25.72 12.92 -16.40
N THR A 2 25.01 12.99 -17.52
CA THR A 2 23.71 13.64 -17.62
C THR A 2 22.69 12.73 -16.95
N ASN A 3 22.18 13.16 -15.80
CA ASN A 3 21.13 12.46 -15.08
C ASN A 3 19.80 12.78 -15.78
N THR A 4 19.50 12.04 -16.86
CA THR A 4 18.20 12.12 -17.53
C THR A 4 17.17 11.53 -16.57
N LYS A 5 16.56 12.37 -15.72
CA LYS A 5 15.33 11.99 -15.04
C LYS A 5 14.31 11.66 -16.13
N CYS A 6 13.99 10.38 -16.28
CA CYS A 6 12.85 9.97 -17.07
C CYS A 6 11.62 10.55 -16.36
N ILE A 7 11.03 11.59 -16.94
CA ILE A 7 9.84 12.23 -16.38
C ILE A 7 8.67 11.30 -16.66
N PHE A 8 8.08 10.76 -15.59
CA PHE A 8 6.88 9.95 -15.73
C PHE A 8 5.70 10.83 -16.14
N GLU A 9 5.02 10.44 -17.22
CA GLU A 9 3.80 11.10 -17.68
C GLU A 9 2.57 10.35 -17.15
N LYS A 10 1.71 11.04 -16.39
CA LYS A 10 0.44 10.53 -15.86
C LYS A 10 -0.63 10.41 -16.96
N LYS A 11 -0.46 9.46 -17.88
CA LYS A 11 -1.44 9.20 -18.93
C LYS A 11 -2.71 8.55 -18.38
N ARG A 12 -3.87 9.00 -18.88
CA ARG A 12 -5.20 8.45 -18.60
C ARG A 12 -5.96 8.21 -19.90
N ILE A 13 -6.90 7.27 -19.89
CA ILE A 13 -7.86 7.03 -20.96
C ILE A 13 -9.27 7.01 -20.36
N ASP A 14 -10.23 7.66 -21.01
CA ASP A 14 -11.60 7.77 -20.50
C ASP A 14 -12.58 6.90 -21.31
N ASN A 15 -13.75 6.65 -20.73
CA ASN A 15 -14.86 5.92 -21.36
C ASN A 15 -14.47 4.53 -21.87
N VAL A 16 -13.59 3.85 -21.14
CA VAL A 16 -13.17 2.49 -21.49
C VAL A 16 -14.34 1.54 -21.22
N GLN A 17 -14.86 0.90 -22.27
CA GLN A 17 -15.96 -0.04 -22.13
C GLN A 17 -15.45 -1.49 -22.09
N TRP A 18 -15.90 -2.24 -21.10
CA TRP A 18 -15.71 -3.69 -21.09
C TRP A 18 -16.47 -4.33 -22.26
N SER A 19 -15.74 -4.89 -23.22
CA SER A 19 -16.33 -5.49 -24.43
C SER A 19 -16.85 -6.92 -24.26
N GLY A 20 -16.77 -7.50 -23.05
CA GLY A 20 -17.29 -8.84 -22.76
C GLY A 20 -16.43 -10.01 -23.25
N VAL A 21 -15.39 -9.75 -24.06
CA VAL A 21 -14.54 -10.79 -24.67
C VAL A 21 -13.22 -10.90 -23.91
N SER A 22 -13.17 -11.69 -22.84
CA SER A 22 -11.89 -12.11 -22.26
C SER A 22 -11.33 -13.28 -23.06
N ARG A 23 -10.18 -13.12 -23.74
CA ARG A 23 -9.52 -14.25 -24.42
C ARG A 23 -9.08 -15.35 -23.43
N ILE A 24 -8.99 -15.01 -22.13
CA ILE A 24 -8.51 -15.89 -21.05
C ILE A 24 -9.65 -16.75 -20.45
N SER A 25 -10.89 -16.62 -20.93
CA SER A 25 -11.98 -17.55 -20.59
C SER A 25 -12.02 -18.82 -21.47
N SER A 26 -10.94 -19.12 -22.20
CA SER A 26 -10.87 -20.31 -23.07
C SER A 26 -10.38 -21.55 -22.31
N LEU A 27 -11.23 -22.09 -21.43
CA LEU A 27 -11.15 -23.49 -20.96
C LEU A 27 -12.41 -24.25 -21.41
N PRO A 28 -12.31 -25.58 -21.61
CA PRO A 28 -13.05 -26.31 -22.63
C PRO A 28 -14.55 -26.32 -22.38
N SER A 29 -15.31 -26.23 -23.47
CA SER A 29 -16.75 -26.44 -23.54
C SER A 29 -17.21 -27.59 -22.62
N LEU A 30 -17.85 -27.22 -21.51
CA LEU A 30 -18.57 -28.15 -20.64
C LEU A 30 -19.98 -28.41 -21.21
N PRO A 31 -20.67 -29.48 -20.76
CA PRO A 31 -21.88 -29.99 -21.39
C PRO A 31 -22.99 -28.95 -21.47
N ASN A 32 -23.78 -29.07 -22.54
CA ASN A 32 -24.82 -28.14 -22.92
C ASN A 32 -26.08 -28.37 -22.06
N ASP A 33 -26.04 -27.90 -20.82
CA ASP A 33 -27.13 -28.04 -19.83
C ASP A 33 -28.21 -26.96 -19.99
N GLY A 34 -28.14 -26.13 -21.05
CA GLY A 34 -29.07 -25.04 -21.31
C GLY A 34 -29.04 -23.88 -20.28
N LYS A 35 -28.13 -23.93 -19.31
CA LYS A 35 -27.86 -22.84 -18.37
C LYS A 35 -26.41 -22.39 -18.54
N SER A 36 -26.18 -21.45 -19.45
CA SER A 36 -24.89 -20.76 -19.49
C SER A 36 -24.64 -20.13 -18.11
N PRO A 37 -23.47 -20.34 -17.49
CA PRO A 37 -23.12 -19.60 -16.29
C PRO A 37 -23.20 -18.09 -16.58
N PRO A 38 -23.62 -17.26 -15.62
CA PRO A 38 -23.67 -15.82 -15.81
C PRO A 38 -22.29 -15.31 -16.26
N LEU A 39 -22.28 -14.44 -17.28
CA LEU A 39 -21.08 -13.77 -17.73
C LEU A 39 -20.51 -12.94 -16.57
N LYS A 40 -19.36 -13.34 -16.04
CA LYS A 40 -18.65 -12.57 -15.02
C LYS A 40 -18.14 -11.26 -15.61
N ILE A 41 -18.40 -10.15 -14.93
CA ILE A 41 -17.92 -8.83 -15.32
C ILE A 41 -16.74 -8.48 -14.41
N PRO A 42 -15.59 -8.04 -14.94
CA PRO A 42 -14.48 -7.62 -14.10
C PRO A 42 -14.81 -6.30 -13.40
N LEU A 43 -14.52 -6.17 -12.10
CA LEU A 43 -14.46 -4.87 -11.42
C LEU A 43 -13.24 -4.07 -11.88
N PHE A 44 -12.13 -4.78 -12.05
CA PHE A 44 -10.86 -4.22 -12.47
C PHE A 44 -10.23 -5.12 -13.53
N TYR A 45 -9.58 -4.51 -14.52
CA TYR A 45 -8.83 -5.25 -15.53
C TYR A 45 -7.68 -4.41 -16.08
N LEU A 46 -6.71 -5.07 -16.70
CA LEU A 46 -5.68 -4.42 -17.50
C LEU A 46 -6.03 -4.48 -18.98
N THR A 47 -5.69 -3.43 -19.71
CA THR A 47 -5.82 -3.37 -21.17
C THR A 47 -4.53 -2.83 -21.77
N SER A 48 -4.15 -3.38 -22.92
CA SER A 48 -3.04 -2.87 -23.73
C SER A 48 -3.58 -1.88 -24.77
N VAL A 49 -2.91 -0.73 -24.89
CA VAL A 49 -3.15 0.25 -25.94
C VAL A 49 -1.86 0.41 -26.72
N SER A 50 -1.89 -0.04 -27.98
CA SER A 50 -0.73 0.07 -28.87
C SER A 50 -0.35 1.52 -29.12
N ILE A 51 0.89 1.84 -28.79
CA ILE A 51 1.53 3.14 -29.07
C ILE A 51 2.07 3.10 -30.51
N ASN A 52 2.67 1.98 -30.90
CA ASN A 52 3.23 1.69 -32.21
C ASN A 52 3.31 0.16 -32.44
N ASP A 53 3.93 -0.27 -33.54
CA ASP A 53 4.03 -1.69 -33.94
C ASP A 53 4.87 -2.57 -32.97
N TYR A 54 5.57 -1.98 -32.00
CA TYR A 54 6.50 -2.64 -31.10
C TYR A 54 6.20 -2.42 -29.61
N GLU A 55 5.35 -1.46 -29.25
CA GLU A 55 5.14 -1.02 -27.88
C GLU A 55 3.65 -0.82 -27.58
N ASP A 56 3.21 -1.44 -26.48
CA ASP A 56 1.89 -1.28 -25.91
C ASP A 56 2.02 -0.59 -24.53
N ASP A 57 1.27 0.49 -24.31
CA ASP A 57 1.06 1.04 -22.97
C ASP A 57 0.01 0.17 -22.25
N ILE A 58 0.30 -0.25 -21.02
CA ILE A 58 -0.64 -1.02 -20.20
C ILE A 58 -1.42 -0.07 -19.30
N TYR A 59 -2.75 -0.24 -19.25
CA TYR A 59 -3.65 0.57 -18.43
C TYR A 59 -4.43 -0.31 -17.45
N PHE A 60 -4.44 0.07 -16.17
CA PHE A 60 -5.43 -0.39 -15.19
C PHE A 60 -6.74 0.33 -15.43
N VAL A 61 -7.84 -0.40 -15.53
CA VAL A 61 -9.18 0.16 -15.74
C VAL A 61 -10.06 -0.07 -14.51
N ASN A 62 -10.61 1.04 -14.01
CA ASN A 62 -11.69 1.02 -13.04
C ASN A 62 -13.02 0.77 -13.74
N ASN A 63 -13.50 -0.48 -13.78
CA ASN A 63 -14.77 -0.84 -14.43
C ASN A 63 -15.97 -0.74 -13.47
N THR A 64 -15.82 0.01 -12.38
CA THR A 64 -16.87 0.22 -11.38
C THR A 64 -17.60 1.55 -11.61
N ASP A 65 -18.69 1.77 -10.87
CA ASP A 65 -19.43 3.03 -10.82
C ASP A 65 -18.89 4.01 -9.76
N GLN A 66 -17.82 3.64 -9.04
CA GLN A 66 -17.23 4.44 -7.97
C GLN A 66 -15.90 5.05 -8.41
N THR A 67 -15.59 6.24 -7.90
CA THR A 67 -14.24 6.83 -8.03
C THR A 67 -13.30 6.16 -7.03
N LEU A 68 -12.19 5.60 -7.50
CA LEU A 68 -11.14 5.08 -6.62
C LEU A 68 -10.31 6.24 -6.07
N HIS A 69 -10.05 6.24 -4.76
CA HIS A 69 -9.24 7.28 -4.12
C HIS A 69 -7.83 7.31 -4.71
N PHE A 70 -7.23 6.14 -4.95
CA PHE A 70 -5.97 6.03 -5.66
C PHE A 70 -5.81 4.72 -6.43
N VAL A 71 -4.85 4.71 -7.34
CA VAL A 71 -4.25 3.51 -7.93
C VAL A 71 -2.74 3.68 -7.82
N ALA A 72 -2.10 2.79 -7.06
CA ALA A 72 -0.66 2.77 -6.87
C ALA A 72 -0.06 1.66 -7.74
N PRO A 73 0.61 1.99 -8.85
CA PRO A 73 1.27 1.01 -9.72
C PRO A 73 2.61 0.58 -9.12
N PHE A 74 2.70 0.34 -7.82
CA PHE A 74 3.92 -0.03 -7.11
C PHE A 74 3.57 -0.71 -5.80
N LYS A 75 4.55 -1.39 -5.21
CA LYS A 75 4.36 -2.04 -3.92
C LYS A 75 4.31 -0.99 -2.81
N LEU A 76 3.15 -0.90 -2.15
CA LEU A 76 3.01 -0.24 -0.86
C LEU A 76 3.62 -1.11 0.25
N TYR A 77 4.42 -0.50 1.12
CA TYR A 77 5.07 -1.13 2.27
C TYR A 77 4.26 -0.89 3.54
N GLN A 78 4.19 -1.93 4.38
CA GLN A 78 3.48 -1.86 5.65
C GLN A 78 4.27 -1.06 6.67
N ASN A 79 5.56 -1.29 6.77
CA ASN A 79 6.45 -0.70 7.75
C ASN A 79 7.88 -0.55 7.20
N LEU A 80 8.75 0.02 8.03
CA LEU A 80 10.13 0.35 7.64
C LEU A 80 10.93 -0.91 7.31
N ASN A 81 10.63 -2.01 8.00
CA ASN A 81 11.28 -3.29 7.79
C ASN A 81 10.97 -3.85 6.40
N GLU A 82 9.72 -3.76 5.94
CA GLU A 82 9.35 -4.20 4.59
C GLU A 82 10.05 -3.38 3.48
N ALA A 83 10.35 -2.10 3.71
CA ALA A 83 11.15 -1.29 2.78
C ALA A 83 12.67 -1.48 2.94
N GLY A 84 13.11 -2.32 3.88
CA GLY A 84 14.51 -2.55 4.17
C GLY A 84 15.24 -1.31 4.71
N ALA A 85 14.52 -0.44 5.41
CA ALA A 85 15.11 0.63 6.21
C ALA A 85 15.63 0.06 7.54
N LYS A 86 16.72 0.62 8.06
CA LYS A 86 17.37 0.18 9.31
C LYS A 86 17.31 1.28 10.35
N LEU A 87 16.93 0.96 11.59
CA LEU A 87 16.97 1.93 12.67
C LEU A 87 18.43 2.27 13.03
N GLY A 88 18.71 3.55 13.27
CA GLY A 88 20.07 4.05 13.56
C GLY A 88 20.93 4.35 12.33
N ASP A 89 20.54 3.90 11.13
CA ASP A 89 21.22 4.29 9.89
C ASP A 89 20.78 5.69 9.44
N VAL A 90 21.72 6.63 9.38
CA VAL A 90 21.47 8.02 8.96
C VAL A 90 21.88 8.27 7.50
N SER A 91 22.13 7.21 6.74
CA SER A 91 22.48 7.31 5.32
C SER A 91 21.33 7.92 4.50
N VAL A 92 21.70 8.61 3.40
CA VAL A 92 20.73 9.17 2.45
C VAL A 92 19.84 8.08 1.86
N GLU A 93 20.38 6.87 1.65
CA GLU A 93 19.60 5.72 1.18
C GLU A 93 18.52 5.34 2.19
N ASN A 94 18.86 5.27 3.48
CA ASN A 94 17.90 4.96 4.52
C ASN A 94 16.83 6.05 4.65
N LEU A 95 17.22 7.33 4.59
CA LEU A 95 16.27 8.45 4.59
C LEU A 95 15.30 8.39 3.40
N ASN A 96 15.79 8.02 2.21
CA ASN A 96 14.94 7.82 1.03
C ASN A 96 13.97 6.63 1.19
N LYS A 97 14.39 5.57 1.90
CA LYS A 97 13.53 4.41 2.21
C LYS A 97 12.47 4.75 3.26
N VAL A 98 12.85 5.48 4.30
CA VAL A 98 11.94 5.93 5.38
C VAL A 98 10.92 6.92 4.84
N THR A 99 11.30 7.79 3.89
CA THR A 99 10.37 8.61 3.08
C THR A 99 9.73 7.75 1.98
N PHE A 100 9.09 6.64 2.41
CA PHE A 100 8.47 5.64 1.52
C PHE A 100 7.82 6.31 0.33
N TYR A 101 8.03 5.75 -0.85
CA TYR A 101 7.38 6.20 -2.08
C TYR A 101 7.91 7.50 -2.68
N SER A 102 8.91 8.20 -2.14
CA SER A 102 9.36 9.48 -2.72
C SER A 102 9.63 9.44 -4.24
N ASN A 103 10.20 8.33 -4.75
CA ASN A 103 10.39 8.13 -6.20
C ASN A 103 9.15 7.54 -6.92
N ASP A 104 8.25 6.88 -6.20
CA ASP A 104 7.07 6.18 -6.75
C ASP A 104 5.77 7.01 -6.65
N MET A 105 5.72 8.04 -5.79
CA MET A 105 4.57 8.95 -5.64
C MET A 105 4.33 9.74 -6.93
N ASP A 106 5.37 10.00 -7.71
CA ASP A 106 5.24 10.55 -9.06
C ASP A 106 4.40 9.65 -9.96
N ARG A 107 4.34 8.33 -9.69
CA ARG A 107 3.56 7.33 -10.42
C ARG A 107 2.17 7.06 -9.83
N LEU A 108 1.82 7.70 -8.71
CA LEU A 108 0.51 7.55 -8.09
C LEU A 108 -0.58 8.24 -8.92
N TYR A 109 -1.70 7.54 -9.12
CA TYR A 109 -2.91 8.13 -9.68
C TYR A 109 -3.93 8.33 -8.56
N THR A 110 -4.38 9.55 -8.34
CA THR A 110 -5.53 9.84 -7.45
C THR A 110 -6.80 9.99 -8.27
N ASP A 111 -7.96 9.86 -7.61
CA ASP A 111 -9.28 10.18 -8.18
C ASP A 111 -9.52 9.48 -9.53
N VAL A 112 -9.37 8.16 -9.56
CA VAL A 112 -9.57 7.38 -10.79
C VAL A 112 -11.06 7.15 -11.00
N LEU A 113 -11.62 7.84 -11.99
CA LEU A 113 -13.06 7.90 -12.24
C LEU A 113 -13.63 6.55 -12.72
N PRO A 114 -14.96 6.35 -12.63
CA PRO A 114 -15.64 5.24 -13.27
C PRO A 114 -15.28 5.12 -14.75
N ASN A 115 -14.98 3.90 -15.20
CA ASN A 115 -14.57 3.56 -16.58
C ASN A 115 -13.35 4.32 -17.09
N GLN A 116 -12.47 4.76 -16.18
CA GLN A 116 -11.20 5.40 -16.51
C GLN A 116 -10.05 4.38 -16.41
N GLY A 117 -9.16 4.43 -17.39
CA GLY A 117 -7.90 3.72 -17.40
C GLY A 117 -6.72 4.62 -16.98
N VAL A 118 -5.81 4.11 -16.18
CA VAL A 118 -4.55 4.76 -15.79
C VAL A 118 -3.35 3.90 -16.14
N ARG A 119 -2.30 4.52 -16.67
CA ARG A 119 -1.13 3.78 -17.18
C ARG A 119 -0.31 3.15 -16.05
N ILE A 120 0.09 1.90 -16.22
CA ILE A 120 0.93 1.13 -15.28
C ILE A 120 2.35 1.01 -15.85
N ASP A 121 3.17 2.01 -15.60
CA ASP A 121 4.54 2.14 -16.16
C ASP A 121 5.63 1.62 -15.18
N SER A 122 5.23 1.04 -14.05
CA SER A 122 6.16 0.29 -13.20
C SER A 122 6.10 -1.17 -13.60
N THR A 123 7.22 -1.63 -14.17
CA THR A 123 7.42 -3.01 -14.58
C THR A 123 8.69 -3.53 -13.93
N HIS A 124 8.60 -4.70 -13.31
CA HIS A 124 9.77 -5.44 -12.84
C HIS A 124 10.03 -6.59 -13.80
N ILE A 125 11.17 -6.58 -14.49
CA ILE A 125 11.58 -7.67 -15.38
C ILE A 125 12.33 -8.69 -14.53
N ILE A 126 11.76 -9.89 -14.38
CA ILE A 126 12.29 -10.91 -13.46
C ILE A 126 13.37 -11.79 -14.13
N TYR A 127 13.35 -11.96 -15.47
CA TYR A 127 14.32 -12.82 -16.20
C TYR A 127 14.56 -12.36 -17.65
N ASP A 128 15.83 -12.38 -18.08
CA ASP A 128 16.33 -11.82 -19.36
C ASP A 128 16.25 -12.78 -20.58
N SER A 129 15.87 -14.06 -20.40
CA SER A 129 15.79 -15.02 -21.52
C SER A 129 14.38 -15.36 -22.01
N ASP A 130 13.35 -15.17 -21.17
CA ASP A 130 11.93 -15.47 -21.48
C ASP A 130 11.00 -14.26 -21.28
N TYR A 131 11.54 -13.10 -20.87
CA TYR A 131 10.83 -11.84 -20.59
C TYR A 131 9.52 -12.02 -19.81
N LEU A 132 9.66 -12.37 -18.52
CA LEU A 132 8.56 -12.29 -17.57
C LEU A 132 8.48 -10.87 -17.01
N ILE A 133 7.33 -10.24 -17.24
CA ILE A 133 7.04 -8.89 -16.77
C ILE A 133 6.10 -8.99 -15.57
N GLN A 134 6.49 -8.35 -14.47
CA GLN A 134 5.70 -8.26 -13.26
C GLN A 134 5.19 -6.84 -13.01
N HIS A 135 3.91 -6.73 -12.70
CA HIS A 135 3.25 -5.48 -12.31
C HIS A 135 2.60 -5.62 -10.93
N PHE A 136 2.83 -4.62 -10.09
CA PHE A 136 2.13 -4.46 -8.81
C PHE A 136 1.09 -3.36 -8.96
N ILE A 137 -0.13 -3.64 -8.52
CA ILE A 137 -1.22 -2.66 -8.55
C ILE A 137 -1.97 -2.75 -7.24
N HIS A 138 -1.98 -1.65 -6.49
CA HIS A 138 -2.73 -1.54 -5.25
C HIS A 138 -3.85 -0.52 -5.40
N VAL A 139 -5.07 -0.91 -5.00
CA VAL A 139 -6.25 -0.05 -5.08
C VAL A 139 -7.09 -0.14 -3.80
N PRO A 140 -7.52 0.97 -3.21
CA PRO A 140 -8.47 0.96 -2.13
C PRO A 140 -9.86 0.73 -2.71
N PHE A 141 -10.56 -0.31 -2.26
CA PHE A 141 -11.94 -0.54 -2.69
C PHE A 141 -12.76 -1.19 -1.60
N LYS A 142 -14.00 -0.74 -1.47
CA LYS A 142 -14.98 -1.29 -0.53
C LYS A 142 -16.04 -2.07 -1.31
N GLY A 143 -16.08 -3.39 -1.10
CA GLY A 143 -17.16 -4.23 -1.62
C GLY A 143 -18.48 -4.01 -0.87
N LEU A 144 -19.59 -4.44 -1.47
CA LEU A 144 -20.97 -4.18 -1.04
C LEU A 144 -21.23 -4.55 0.44
N ASP A 145 -20.63 -5.64 0.93
CA ASP A 145 -20.76 -6.14 2.31
C ASP A 145 -19.40 -6.30 3.03
N THR A 146 -18.35 -5.64 2.54
CA THR A 146 -16.99 -5.76 3.11
C THR A 146 -16.53 -4.47 3.78
N HIS A 147 -15.61 -4.60 4.73
CA HIS A 147 -14.87 -3.45 5.25
C HIS A 147 -14.02 -2.83 4.14
N TYR A 148 -13.63 -1.56 4.32
CA TYR A 148 -12.61 -0.94 3.48
C TYR A 148 -11.34 -1.79 3.50
N GLY A 149 -10.79 -2.07 2.32
CA GLY A 149 -9.55 -2.80 2.19
C GLY A 149 -8.75 -2.36 0.97
N ILE A 150 -7.46 -2.69 0.99
CA ILE A 150 -6.55 -2.46 -0.14
C ILE A 150 -6.39 -3.77 -0.90
N TRP A 151 -6.87 -3.79 -2.14
CA TRP A 151 -6.67 -4.90 -3.05
C TRP A 151 -5.26 -4.83 -3.64
N ARG A 152 -4.53 -5.93 -3.55
CA ARG A 152 -3.19 -6.09 -4.11
C ARG A 152 -3.22 -7.08 -5.26
N PHE A 153 -2.83 -6.61 -6.43
CA PHE A 153 -2.68 -7.44 -7.62
C PHE A 153 -1.20 -7.61 -7.96
N ASN A 154 -0.81 -8.86 -8.15
CA ASN A 154 0.50 -9.22 -8.68
C ASN A 154 0.30 -9.92 -10.02
N VAL A 155 0.52 -9.19 -11.10
CA VAL A 155 0.37 -9.69 -12.46
C VAL A 155 1.74 -10.11 -12.96
N VAL A 156 1.86 -11.36 -13.39
CA VAL A 156 3.10 -11.92 -13.95
C VAL A 156 2.76 -12.56 -15.28
N GLU A 157 3.21 -11.97 -16.38
CA GLU A 157 2.88 -12.44 -17.73
C GLU A 157 4.11 -12.59 -18.61
N LYS A 158 4.04 -13.58 -19.51
CA LYS A 158 5.07 -13.84 -20.52
C LYS A 158 4.66 -13.16 -21.82
N GLY A 159 5.51 -12.26 -22.32
CA GLY A 159 5.27 -11.61 -23.62
C GLY A 159 4.20 -10.50 -23.61
N GLY A 160 3.84 -9.98 -22.43
CA GLY A 160 2.96 -8.82 -22.28
C GLY A 160 1.50 -9.16 -21.98
N ILE A 161 0.70 -8.12 -21.78
CA ILE A 161 -0.72 -8.23 -21.42
C ILE A 161 -1.56 -8.12 -22.68
N GLY A 162 -2.39 -9.14 -22.97
CA GLY A 162 -3.33 -9.12 -24.09
C GLY A 162 -4.44 -8.06 -23.95
N GLN A 163 -5.33 -7.95 -24.94
CA GLN A 163 -6.34 -6.86 -25.01
C GLN A 163 -7.13 -6.61 -23.71
N SER A 164 -7.47 -7.65 -22.96
CA SER A 164 -8.25 -7.56 -21.72
C SER A 164 -7.81 -8.62 -20.72
N TYR A 165 -7.32 -8.19 -19.56
CA TYR A 165 -6.77 -9.04 -18.49
C TYR A 165 -7.51 -8.79 -17.17
N PRO A 166 -8.55 -9.57 -16.85
CA PRO A 166 -9.33 -9.40 -15.62
C PRO A 166 -8.46 -9.52 -14.35
N LEU A 167 -8.56 -8.57 -13.43
CA LEU A 167 -7.86 -8.63 -12.14
C LEU A 167 -8.74 -9.15 -11.02
N LEU A 168 -10.02 -8.76 -11.04
CA LEU A 168 -11.02 -9.08 -10.02
C LEU A 168 -12.40 -9.13 -10.65
N TRP A 169 -13.20 -10.14 -10.31
CA TRP A 169 -14.59 -10.26 -10.77
C TRP A 169 -15.55 -9.46 -9.87
N ASP A 170 -16.75 -9.17 -10.38
CA ASP A 170 -17.87 -8.52 -9.69
C ASP A 170 -18.35 -9.24 -8.42
N ASP A 171 -18.13 -10.54 -8.34
CA ASP A 171 -18.35 -11.36 -7.14
C ASP A 171 -17.14 -11.39 -6.19
N PHE A 172 -16.13 -10.53 -6.41
CA PHE A 172 -14.86 -10.47 -5.67
C PHE A 172 -14.00 -11.75 -5.76
N SER A 173 -14.34 -12.68 -6.66
CA SER A 173 -13.51 -13.86 -6.86
C SER A 173 -12.27 -13.56 -7.69
N LYS A 174 -11.17 -14.24 -7.34
CA LYS A 174 -9.91 -14.17 -8.09
C LYS A 174 -10.04 -14.91 -9.44
N PRO A 175 -9.69 -14.28 -10.58
CA PRO A 175 -9.57 -14.97 -11.86
C PRO A 175 -8.55 -16.12 -11.84
N SER A 176 -8.78 -17.19 -12.60
CA SER A 176 -7.94 -18.41 -12.55
C SER A 176 -6.49 -18.21 -13.00
N HIS A 177 -6.23 -17.21 -13.82
CA HIS A 177 -4.89 -16.86 -14.31
C HIS A 177 -4.10 -15.98 -13.33
N MET A 178 -4.79 -15.33 -12.39
CA MET A 178 -4.15 -14.41 -11.44
C MET A 178 -3.30 -15.17 -10.42
N VAL A 179 -2.00 -14.89 -10.42
CA VAL A 179 -1.04 -15.45 -9.47
C VAL A 179 -1.45 -15.09 -8.03
N SER A 180 -1.53 -13.80 -7.73
CA SER A 180 -2.07 -13.32 -6.44
C SER A 180 -3.00 -12.13 -6.60
N CYS A 181 -4.05 -12.15 -5.78
CA CYS A 181 -5.10 -11.14 -5.70
C CYS A 181 -5.63 -11.22 -4.27
N ASP A 182 -5.11 -10.35 -3.41
CA ASP A 182 -5.36 -10.40 -1.98
C ASP A 182 -5.96 -9.07 -1.52
N CYS A 183 -6.97 -9.13 -0.65
CA CYS A 183 -7.56 -7.93 -0.04
C CYS A 183 -7.03 -7.80 1.40
N MET A 184 -6.37 -6.68 1.68
CA MET A 184 -5.90 -6.34 3.03
C MET A 184 -6.96 -5.50 3.73
N SER A 185 -7.70 -6.10 4.65
CA SER A 185 -8.72 -5.40 5.44
C SER A 185 -8.40 -5.32 6.93
N GLU A 186 -7.41 -6.09 7.39
CA GLU A 186 -6.95 -6.04 8.77
C GLU A 186 -6.07 -4.82 8.98
N ARG A 187 -6.43 -3.99 9.97
CA ARG A 187 -5.80 -2.69 10.24
C ARG A 187 -4.27 -2.77 10.36
N GLY A 188 -3.77 -3.79 11.07
CA GLY A 188 -2.33 -4.01 11.23
C GLY A 188 -1.58 -4.36 9.94
N GLU A 189 -2.28 -4.94 8.96
CA GLU A 189 -1.70 -5.33 7.68
C GLU A 189 -1.81 -4.21 6.64
N ILE A 190 -2.71 -3.24 6.79
CA ILE A 190 -2.91 -2.17 5.81
C ILE A 190 -1.62 -1.31 5.72
N PRO A 191 -1.03 -1.14 4.52
CA PRO A 191 0.13 -0.27 4.36
C PRO A 191 -0.16 1.18 4.64
N ILE A 192 0.89 1.97 4.92
CA ILE A 192 0.75 3.42 5.04
C ILE A 192 0.21 3.98 3.72
N GLU A 193 -0.98 4.58 3.79
CA GLU A 193 -1.68 5.04 2.60
C GLU A 193 -0.97 6.23 1.95
N PRO A 194 -0.98 6.32 0.60
CA PRO A 194 -0.45 7.49 -0.09
C PRO A 194 -1.12 8.82 0.30
N SER A 195 -2.35 8.75 0.83
CA SER A 195 -3.12 9.92 1.29
C SER A 195 -2.45 10.69 2.43
N VAL A 196 -1.66 10.01 3.28
CA VAL A 196 -0.94 10.62 4.41
C VAL A 196 0.53 10.88 4.11
N TYR A 197 1.00 10.65 2.89
CA TYR A 197 2.42 10.75 2.53
C TYR A 197 3.03 12.13 2.84
N GLU A 198 2.36 13.22 2.40
CA GLU A 198 2.85 14.59 2.61
C GLU A 198 2.92 14.94 4.10
N GLU A 199 1.87 14.57 4.85
CA GLU A 199 1.78 14.79 6.29
C GLU A 199 2.87 14.01 7.03
N ARG A 200 3.10 12.76 6.64
CA ARG A 200 4.15 11.90 7.18
C ARG A 200 5.55 12.44 6.91
N CYS A 201 5.82 12.95 5.71
CA CYS A 201 7.11 13.57 5.37
C CYS A 201 7.34 14.84 6.19
N TRP A 202 6.31 15.66 6.35
CA TRP A 202 6.38 16.85 7.20
C TRP A 202 6.67 16.52 8.67
N VAL A 203 6.02 15.48 9.23
CA VAL A 203 6.30 14.99 10.60
C VAL A 203 7.76 14.55 10.72
N LEU A 204 8.28 13.78 9.75
CA LEU A 204 9.67 13.35 9.76
C LEU A 204 10.64 14.53 9.75
N ASP A 205 10.45 15.51 8.86
CA ASP A 205 11.32 16.69 8.78
C ASP A 205 11.32 17.49 10.09
N SER A 206 10.15 17.67 10.70
CA SER A 206 9.99 18.32 12.00
C SER A 206 10.71 17.57 13.12
N LEU A 207 10.61 16.24 13.14
CA LEU A 207 11.32 15.38 14.09
C LEU A 207 12.84 15.44 13.89
N ILE A 208 13.32 15.41 12.66
CA ILE A 208 14.76 15.51 12.34
C ILE A 208 15.33 16.82 12.88
N GLN A 209 14.63 17.94 12.66
CA GLN A 209 15.06 19.26 13.12
C GLN A 209 15.13 19.35 14.65
N SER A 210 14.26 18.65 15.37
CA SER A 210 14.13 18.74 16.82
C SER A 210 14.97 17.72 17.60
N LEU A 211 15.14 16.50 17.07
CA LEU A 211 15.65 15.35 17.83
C LEU A 211 16.83 14.63 17.15
N GLY A 212 17.17 15.03 15.92
CA GLY A 212 18.16 14.35 15.08
C GLY A 212 17.59 13.13 14.35
N VAL A 213 18.30 12.68 13.32
CA VAL A 213 17.81 11.66 12.36
C VAL A 213 17.42 10.35 13.03
N THR A 214 18.28 9.79 13.88
CA THR A 214 18.04 8.47 14.48
C THR A 214 16.77 8.43 15.33
N ASN A 215 16.56 9.43 16.18
CA ASN A 215 15.36 9.52 17.02
C ASN A 215 14.12 9.82 16.19
N ALA A 216 14.25 10.64 15.14
CA ALA A 216 13.15 10.96 14.26
C ALA A 216 12.59 9.73 13.54
N ILE A 217 13.47 8.87 13.00
CA ILE A 217 13.04 7.63 12.34
C ILE A 217 12.33 6.70 13.32
N PHE A 218 12.85 6.54 14.53
CA PHE A 218 12.23 5.69 15.55
C PHE A 218 10.84 6.19 15.97
N ILE A 219 10.71 7.49 16.23
CA ILE A 219 9.42 8.09 16.60
C ILE A 219 8.42 8.01 15.44
N LEU A 220 8.86 8.24 14.21
CA LEU A 220 8.03 8.06 13.02
C LEU A 220 7.54 6.61 12.88
N ALA A 221 8.41 5.63 13.16
CA ALA A 221 8.05 4.22 13.13
C ALA A 221 6.95 3.88 14.16
N ILE A 222 7.05 4.42 15.38
CA ILE A 222 5.98 4.29 16.38
C ILE A 222 4.69 4.91 15.86
N ASN A 223 4.76 6.12 15.29
CA ASN A 223 3.58 6.81 14.77
C ASN A 223 2.89 6.01 13.65
N ASP A 224 3.68 5.40 12.76
CA ASP A 224 3.20 4.51 11.70
C ASP A 224 2.43 3.31 12.28
N VAL A 225 2.93 2.70 13.36
CA VAL A 225 2.22 1.59 14.05
C VAL A 225 0.89 2.07 14.65
N LEU A 226 0.91 3.18 15.39
CA LEU A 226 -0.30 3.73 16.02
C LEU A 226 -1.38 4.06 14.99
N TYR A 227 -0.98 4.64 13.85
CA TYR A 227 -1.85 4.93 12.72
C TYR A 227 -2.44 3.65 12.12
N ARG A 228 -1.61 2.67 11.72
CA ARG A 228 -2.11 1.43 11.09
C ARG A 228 -3.11 0.70 11.99
N TYR A 229 -2.77 0.52 13.26
CA TYR A 229 -3.61 -0.20 14.23
C TYR A 229 -4.77 0.62 14.81
N CYS A 230 -4.90 1.89 14.41
CA CYS A 230 -5.95 2.79 14.91
C CYS A 230 -5.97 2.96 16.43
N VAL A 231 -4.79 3.00 17.05
CA VAL A 231 -4.67 3.12 18.50
C VAL A 231 -5.20 4.49 18.96
N GLY A 232 -6.31 4.47 19.72
CA GLY A 232 -6.95 5.67 20.24
C GLY A 232 -7.44 6.65 19.16
N TRP A 233 -7.93 6.18 18.01
CA TRP A 233 -8.19 7.08 16.89
C TRP A 233 -9.43 7.97 17.04
N SER A 234 -9.21 9.30 17.05
CA SER A 234 -10.06 10.31 16.35
C SER A 234 -9.27 11.40 15.58
N ALA A 235 -7.93 11.35 15.51
CA ALA A 235 -7.08 12.47 15.06
C ALA A 235 -6.32 12.22 13.73
N PRO A 236 -5.98 13.26 12.94
CA PRO A 236 -5.08 13.18 11.78
C PRO A 236 -3.70 12.58 12.08
N TYR A 237 -2.93 12.17 11.06
CA TYR A 237 -1.65 11.48 11.24
C TYR A 237 -0.63 12.35 12.01
N ASN A 238 -0.61 13.66 11.76
CA ASN A 238 0.29 14.63 12.39
C ASN A 238 -0.05 14.93 13.85
N GLU A 239 -1.27 14.68 14.30
CA GLU A 239 -1.65 14.89 15.69
C GLU A 239 -1.21 13.73 16.59
N SER A 240 -0.93 12.57 15.99
CA SER A 240 -0.45 11.36 16.69
C SER A 240 1.05 11.40 17.01
N ASP A 241 1.80 12.35 16.42
CA ASP A 241 3.26 12.46 16.61
C ASP A 241 3.64 12.82 18.06
N ILE A 242 2.76 13.52 18.78
CA ILE A 242 2.92 13.89 20.18
C ILE A 242 2.89 12.64 21.07
N GLN A 243 1.92 11.76 20.87
CA GLN A 243 1.83 10.50 21.62
C GLN A 243 3.01 9.59 21.26
N ALA A 244 3.42 9.53 20.00
CA ALA A 244 4.59 8.76 19.58
C ALA A 244 5.87 9.24 20.27
N LYS A 245 6.09 10.57 20.41
CA LYS A 245 7.21 11.15 21.16
C LYS A 245 7.19 10.73 22.64
N ASP A 246 6.02 10.81 23.26
CA ASP A 246 5.86 10.47 24.68
C ASP A 246 6.05 8.99 24.96
N ILE A 247 5.55 8.13 24.07
CA ILE A 247 5.78 6.68 24.09
C ILE A 247 7.29 6.42 23.95
N ALA A 248 7.97 6.99 22.95
CA ALA A 248 9.40 6.81 22.74
C ALA A 248 10.22 7.18 24.00
N ARG A 249 9.90 8.31 24.64
CA ARG A 249 10.53 8.72 25.90
C ARG A 249 10.29 7.70 27.01
N LYS A 250 9.04 7.26 27.21
CA LYS A 250 8.71 6.30 28.28
C LYS A 250 9.33 4.93 28.05
N LEU A 251 9.46 4.47 26.80
CA LEU A 251 10.19 3.24 26.46
C LEU A 251 11.65 3.32 26.93
N GLN A 252 12.32 4.46 26.75
CA GLN A 252 13.69 4.69 27.22
C GLN A 252 13.79 4.73 28.76
N GLU A 253 12.83 5.38 29.42
CA GLU A 253 12.80 5.54 30.87
C GLU A 253 12.49 4.22 31.60
N LEU A 254 11.50 3.47 31.12
CA LEU A 254 10.94 2.29 31.79
C LEU A 254 11.53 0.97 31.31
N LYS A 255 12.10 0.95 30.08
CA LYS A 255 12.80 -0.21 29.49
C LYS A 255 11.98 -1.50 29.54
N PRO A 256 10.80 -1.53 28.90
CA PRO A 256 9.92 -2.70 28.94
C PRO A 256 10.58 -3.95 28.34
N SER A 257 10.22 -5.11 28.89
CA SER A 257 10.73 -6.42 28.46
C SER A 257 9.80 -7.18 27.50
N ASP A 258 8.52 -6.83 27.49
CA ASP A 258 7.43 -7.56 26.85
C ASP A 258 6.33 -6.61 26.34
N ALA A 259 5.42 -7.16 25.54
CA ALA A 259 4.35 -6.40 24.89
C ALA A 259 3.33 -5.84 25.89
N ASP A 260 3.07 -6.54 27.00
CA ASP A 260 2.13 -6.11 28.04
C ASP A 260 2.64 -4.81 28.70
N ALA A 261 3.95 -4.73 29.00
CA ALA A 261 4.54 -3.50 29.52
C ALA A 261 4.51 -2.34 28.49
N VAL A 262 4.60 -2.64 27.19
CA VAL A 262 4.40 -1.62 26.14
C VAL A 262 2.95 -1.16 26.10
N GLU A 263 1.99 -2.07 26.23
CA GLU A 263 0.56 -1.73 26.30
C GLU A 263 0.28 -0.77 27.46
N GLU A 264 0.81 -1.04 28.66
CA GLU A 264 0.68 -0.17 29.82
C GLU A 264 1.25 1.23 29.56
N ILE A 265 2.38 1.32 28.85
CA ILE A 265 3.00 2.60 28.46
C ILE A 265 2.09 3.38 27.51
N ILE A 266 1.59 2.71 26.45
CA ILE A 266 0.71 3.34 25.47
C ILE A 266 -0.58 3.80 26.15
N GLN A 267 -1.21 2.94 26.95
CA GLN A 267 -2.41 3.28 27.70
C GLN A 267 -2.19 4.51 28.60
N ALA A 268 -1.09 4.55 29.36
CA ALA A 268 -0.77 5.68 30.22
C ALA A 268 -0.55 6.99 29.46
N VAL A 269 0.03 6.93 28.25
CA VAL A 269 0.19 8.12 27.39
C VAL A 269 -1.16 8.61 26.90
N TYR A 270 -2.00 7.73 26.35
CA TYR A 270 -3.31 8.12 25.85
C TYR A 270 -4.26 8.59 26.96
N ASP A 271 -4.22 7.96 28.13
CA ASP A 271 -5.00 8.39 29.30
C ASP A 271 -4.60 9.79 29.77
N PHE A 272 -3.32 10.16 29.66
CA PHE A 272 -2.84 11.50 29.97
C PHE A 272 -3.36 12.55 28.98
N TRP A 273 -3.32 12.26 27.68
CA TRP A 273 -3.71 13.21 26.63
C TRP A 273 -5.22 13.33 26.43
N PHE A 274 -5.98 12.26 26.64
CA PHE A 274 -7.39 12.17 26.23
C PHE A 274 -8.35 11.71 27.33
N ASN A 275 -7.86 11.58 28.57
CA ASN A 275 -8.53 10.99 29.73
C ASN A 275 -8.62 9.46 29.68
N VAL A 276 -8.79 8.89 30.88
CA VAL A 276 -8.81 7.45 31.12
C VAL A 276 -9.83 6.73 30.23
N GLY A 277 -9.35 5.70 29.54
CA GLY A 277 -10.17 4.81 28.72
C GLY A 277 -10.50 5.35 27.34
N PHE A 278 -9.74 6.34 26.84
CA PHE A 278 -9.86 6.80 25.46
C PHE A 278 -9.26 5.78 24.46
N ALA A 279 -8.00 5.40 24.64
CA ALA A 279 -7.46 4.23 23.95
C ALA A 279 -8.09 2.98 24.59
N LYS A 280 -8.89 2.25 23.82
CA LYS A 280 -9.45 0.94 24.22
C LYS A 280 -9.01 -0.10 23.21
N ASN A 281 -8.78 -1.32 23.72
CA ASN A 281 -8.42 -2.47 22.89
C ASN A 281 -7.17 -2.23 22.06
N ILE A 282 -6.09 -1.75 22.70
CA ILE A 282 -4.79 -1.59 22.04
C ILE A 282 -4.35 -2.99 21.57
N PRO A 283 -4.15 -3.22 20.27
CA PRO A 283 -3.83 -4.56 19.78
C PRO A 283 -2.46 -5.02 20.28
N VAL A 284 -2.37 -6.27 20.74
CA VAL A 284 -1.11 -6.87 21.23
C VAL A 284 -0.04 -6.88 20.14
N GLU A 285 -0.46 -7.04 18.88
CA GLU A 285 0.42 -6.99 17.72
C GLU A 285 1.07 -5.60 17.54
N ALA A 286 0.33 -4.52 17.83
CA ALA A 286 0.88 -3.16 17.80
C ALA A 286 1.94 -2.98 18.90
N CYS A 287 1.67 -3.49 20.10
CA CYS A 287 2.59 -3.46 21.23
C CYS A 287 3.86 -4.27 20.95
N ALA A 288 3.72 -5.44 20.33
CA ALA A 288 4.85 -6.28 19.92
C ALA A 288 5.71 -5.59 18.85
N GLU A 289 5.10 -4.98 17.83
CA GLU A 289 5.84 -4.24 16.80
C GLU A 289 6.62 -3.06 17.40
N ILE A 290 6.00 -2.28 18.30
CA ILE A 290 6.68 -1.18 19.00
C ILE A 290 7.82 -1.69 19.89
N LEU A 291 7.63 -2.83 20.57
CA LEU A 291 8.70 -3.45 21.37
C LEU A 291 9.90 -3.84 20.51
N ASP A 292 9.66 -4.41 19.33
CA ASP A 292 10.72 -4.82 18.41
C ASP A 292 11.46 -3.61 17.83
N LEU A 293 10.73 -2.55 17.44
CA LEU A 293 11.32 -1.27 17.05
C LEU A 293 12.19 -0.69 18.16
N TYR A 294 11.73 -0.74 19.41
CA TYR A 294 12.49 -0.25 20.57
C TYR A 294 13.78 -1.05 20.79
N LYS A 295 13.70 -2.39 20.73
CA LYS A 295 14.87 -3.27 20.87
C LYS A 295 15.89 -3.02 19.76
N GLU A 296 15.45 -2.86 18.52
CA GLU A 296 16.32 -2.54 17.40
C GLU A 296 16.93 -1.14 17.53
N TRP A 297 16.14 -0.14 17.94
CA TRP A 297 16.65 1.21 18.19
C TRP A 297 17.71 1.23 19.31
N MET A 298 17.49 0.50 20.41
CA MET A 298 18.45 0.35 21.52
C MET A 298 19.73 -0.40 21.12
N ALA A 299 19.66 -1.32 20.15
CA ALA A 299 20.84 -2.05 19.69
C ALA A 299 21.75 -1.20 18.79
N ASN A 300 21.20 -0.14 18.18
CA ASN A 300 21.86 0.71 17.20
C ASN A 300 22.20 2.12 17.74
N ASN A 301 21.97 2.39 19.03
CA ASN A 301 22.33 3.63 19.73
C ASN A 301 23.14 3.33 21.00
#